data_AF-A0A847HPY0-F1
#
_entry.id   AF-A0A847HPY0-F1
#
_cell.length_a   1.000
_cell.length_b   1.000
_cell.length_c   1.000
_cell.angle_alpha   90.00
_cell.angle_beta   90.00
_cell.angle_gamma   90.00
#
_symmetry.space_group_name_H-M   'P 1'
#
loop_
_entity.id
_entity.type
_entity.pdbx_description
1 polymer ?
#
loop_
_entity_poly.entity_id
_entity_poly.type
_entity_poly.pdbx_seq_one_letter_code
_entity_poly.pdbx_strand_id
1 'polypeptide(L)'
;MDRSSHKIKLLTALLCFMLPIAVSAGELPAIYKIAFDVGAQFYDYQNYQNIPYFHGGLDLCAPAGTDVYTPVNGRVSVNDYKIEASASPHRFSYRRTPFRRGMTSNTRYLEVAVVDETGKSWMFRHIAPDSVPSEIFSAAESGRQIAAGSKIGAVARWHQPVFPEKRNYDHIHLEIIGPDGTYLNPAALVATVKDYYPPVIHNVYAARHDSDEAAMLDGNNLTLNGRIDLVIGANDRMNRSAYQHSIYMAAWSLDHLNTDGSITNQIPEQQVVRFDRLPFTGERIQLSKVIYRDSLRLGNSRVRANGADGPRFFLINLTSGTTVSGYSATNHLDTTLLANGRYRLNIKVTDSAGNPRQKSVEFQIRN
;
A
#
# COMPACT_ATOMS: atom_id res chain seq x y z
N MET A 1 23.14 42.54 -66.49
CA MET A 1 23.53 41.14 -66.24
C MET A 1 23.76 40.98 -64.75
N ASP A 2 22.80 40.30 -64.12
CA ASP A 2 22.77 39.63 -62.81
C ASP A 2 23.85 39.93 -61.74
N ARG A 3 23.42 40.35 -60.53
CA ARG A 3 23.51 39.50 -59.31
C ARG A 3 22.91 40.14 -58.04
N SER A 4 22.01 39.36 -57.43
CA SER A 4 21.66 39.20 -55.99
C SER A 4 21.31 40.44 -55.15
N SER A 5 20.06 40.63 -54.72
CA SER A 5 19.33 39.90 -53.65
C SER A 5 20.02 39.92 -52.27
N HIS A 6 19.70 40.94 -51.47
CA HIS A 6 19.74 40.83 -50.00
C HIS A 6 18.36 41.11 -49.42
N LYS A 7 17.65 40.02 -49.06
CA LYS A 7 16.48 40.06 -48.19
C LYS A 7 16.98 40.10 -46.74
N ILE A 8 16.76 41.21 -46.05
CA ILE A 8 16.85 41.27 -44.59
C ILE A 8 15.54 40.70 -44.06
N LYS A 9 15.58 39.45 -43.55
CA LYS A 9 14.48 38.88 -42.77
C LYS A 9 14.62 39.36 -41.33
N LEU A 10 13.69 40.20 -40.88
CA LEU A 10 13.51 40.52 -39.47
C LEU A 10 13.01 39.24 -38.77
N LEU A 11 13.86 38.61 -37.97
CA LEU A 11 13.48 37.47 -37.14
C LEU A 11 13.02 38.02 -35.79
N THR A 12 11.72 38.25 -35.64
CA THR A 12 11.13 38.55 -34.33
C THR A 12 11.15 37.26 -33.51
N ALA A 13 12.14 37.11 -32.64
CA ALA A 13 12.17 36.03 -31.66
C ALA A 13 11.10 36.31 -30.60
N LEU A 14 9.92 35.70 -30.75
CA LEU A 14 8.91 35.65 -29.71
C LEU A 14 9.41 34.66 -28.64
N LEU A 15 10.04 35.18 -27.58
CA LEU A 15 10.34 34.40 -26.39
C LEU A 15 9.02 34.06 -25.70
N CYS A 16 8.42 32.93 -26.06
CA CYS A 16 7.39 32.29 -25.25
C CYS A 16 8.07 31.74 -23.99
N PHE A 17 8.12 32.55 -22.93
CA PHE A 17 8.33 32.03 -21.58
C PHE A 17 7.13 31.14 -21.25
N MET A 18 7.29 29.84 -21.48
CA MET A 18 6.46 28.82 -20.86
C MET A 18 6.78 28.83 -19.38
N LEU A 19 6.12 29.71 -18.63
CA LEU A 19 6.01 29.56 -17.18
C LEU A 19 5.35 28.20 -16.92
N PRO A 20 5.95 27.29 -16.15
CA PRO A 20 5.20 26.17 -15.62
C PRO A 20 4.12 26.78 -14.72
N ILE A 21 2.88 26.76 -15.21
CA ILE A 21 1.72 26.94 -14.34
C ILE A 21 1.75 25.72 -13.43
N ALA A 22 2.40 25.86 -12.28
CA ALA A 22 2.12 25.01 -11.15
C ALA A 22 0.66 25.29 -10.81
N VAL A 23 -0.24 24.51 -11.39
CA VAL A 23 -1.60 24.38 -10.89
C VAL A 23 -1.42 23.82 -9.50
N SER A 24 -1.45 24.70 -8.51
CA SER A 24 -1.74 24.34 -7.13
C SER A 24 -3.10 23.66 -7.19
N ALA A 25 -3.12 22.32 -7.19
CA ALA A 25 -4.34 21.59 -6.90
C ALA A 25 -4.83 22.14 -5.56
N GLY A 26 -5.98 22.84 -5.57
CA GLY A 26 -6.59 23.29 -4.32
C GLY A 26 -6.76 22.08 -3.41
N GLU A 27 -6.50 22.26 -2.11
CA GLU A 27 -6.69 21.18 -1.15
C GLU A 27 -8.11 20.64 -1.30
N LEU A 28 -8.24 19.33 -1.54
CA LEU A 28 -9.53 18.68 -1.61
C LEU A 28 -10.27 18.88 -0.27
N PRO A 29 -11.59 19.08 -0.27
CA PRO A 29 -12.36 19.14 0.96
C PRO A 29 -12.04 17.97 1.89
N ALA A 30 -11.86 18.26 3.17
CA ALA A 30 -11.51 17.25 4.16
C ALA A 30 -12.64 16.22 4.35
N ILE A 31 -12.27 14.94 4.49
CA ILE A 31 -13.21 13.85 4.74
C ILE A 31 -13.86 13.99 6.12
N TYR A 32 -13.10 14.46 7.11
CA TYR A 32 -13.58 14.81 8.44
C TYR A 32 -13.26 16.26 8.75
N LYS A 33 -14.11 16.90 9.56
CA LYS A 33 -13.86 18.24 10.12
C LYS A 33 -13.13 18.21 11.47
N ILE A 34 -12.60 17.05 11.84
CA ILE A 34 -11.84 16.82 13.05
C ILE A 34 -10.52 16.11 12.71
N ALA A 35 -9.57 16.14 13.63
CA ALA A 35 -8.37 15.32 13.52
C ALA A 35 -8.73 13.83 13.58
N PHE A 36 -7.96 13.01 12.86
CA PHE A 36 -8.12 11.57 12.82
C PHE A 36 -6.75 10.89 12.80
N ASP A 37 -6.74 9.62 13.19
CA ASP A 37 -5.55 8.76 13.10
C ASP A 37 -5.67 7.81 11.90
N VAL A 38 -4.53 7.29 11.44
CA VAL A 38 -4.52 6.18 10.50
C VAL A 38 -4.48 4.86 11.26
N GLY A 39 -5.48 4.00 11.05
CA GLY A 39 -5.56 2.68 11.69
C GLY A 39 -4.87 1.56 10.90
N ALA A 40 -5.03 1.57 9.58
CA ALA A 40 -4.43 0.64 8.66
C ALA A 40 -4.10 1.33 7.34
N GLN A 41 -2.96 0.96 6.77
CA GLN A 41 -2.44 1.53 5.54
C GLN A 41 -2.88 0.71 4.32
N PHE A 42 -2.83 1.35 3.15
CA PHE A 42 -3.17 0.77 1.85
C PHE A 42 -2.46 -0.55 1.53
N TYR A 43 -1.22 -0.64 2.01
CA TYR A 43 -0.29 -1.72 1.72
C TYR A 43 -0.10 -2.69 2.89
N ASP A 44 -0.88 -2.55 3.96
CA ASP A 44 -0.84 -3.49 5.08
C ASP A 44 -1.23 -4.89 4.61
N TYR A 45 -0.39 -5.87 4.95
CA TYR A 45 -0.74 -7.27 4.86
C TYR A 45 -1.74 -7.57 5.96
N GLN A 46 -2.91 -8.10 5.61
CA GLN A 46 -3.93 -8.47 6.60
C GLN A 46 -4.41 -9.88 6.35
N ASN A 47 -5.15 -10.42 7.32
CA ASN A 47 -5.73 -11.74 7.22
C ASN A 47 -7.21 -11.68 7.65
N TYR A 48 -8.09 -12.11 6.77
CA TYR A 48 -9.52 -12.22 7.04
C TYR A 48 -9.92 -13.69 6.96
N GLN A 49 -10.29 -14.29 8.10
CA GLN A 49 -10.68 -15.70 8.18
C GLN A 49 -9.65 -16.67 7.57
N ASN A 50 -8.36 -16.48 7.91
CA ASN A 50 -7.22 -17.22 7.35
C ASN A 50 -6.94 -16.95 5.86
N ILE A 51 -7.59 -15.98 5.24
CA ILE A 51 -7.33 -15.54 3.87
C ILE A 51 -6.48 -14.26 3.92
N PRO A 52 -5.19 -14.32 3.57
CA PRO A 52 -4.39 -13.13 3.54
C PRO A 52 -4.64 -12.30 2.29
N TYR A 53 -4.54 -10.98 2.44
CA TYR A 53 -4.85 -10.01 1.41
C TYR A 53 -4.08 -8.70 1.65
N PHE A 54 -3.96 -7.89 0.61
CA PHE A 54 -3.61 -6.47 0.78
C PHE A 54 -4.81 -5.69 1.26
N HIS A 55 -4.67 -4.91 2.32
CA HIS A 55 -5.74 -4.08 2.87
C HIS A 55 -6.46 -3.26 1.79
N GLY A 56 -5.71 -2.64 0.87
CA GLY A 56 -6.23 -2.03 -0.36
C GLY A 56 -6.97 -0.70 -0.17
N GLY A 57 -7.03 -0.19 1.06
CA GLY A 57 -7.60 1.10 1.40
C GLY A 57 -6.88 1.75 2.59
N LEU A 58 -7.39 2.88 3.05
CA LEU A 58 -6.86 3.60 4.21
C LEU A 58 -7.96 3.66 5.28
N ASP A 59 -7.65 3.18 6.49
CA ASP A 59 -8.59 3.30 7.61
C ASP A 59 -8.37 4.63 8.31
N LEU A 60 -9.38 5.51 8.20
CA LEU A 60 -9.40 6.84 8.79
C LEU A 60 -10.16 6.77 10.13
N CYS A 61 -9.42 6.61 11.23
CA CYS A 61 -9.99 6.40 12.56
C CYS A 61 -10.50 7.70 13.18
N ALA A 62 -11.80 7.74 13.48
CA ALA A 62 -12.48 8.85 14.13
C ALA A 62 -13.66 8.31 14.95
N PRO A 63 -14.10 8.98 16.03
CA PRO A 63 -15.19 8.48 16.87
C PRO A 63 -16.47 8.19 16.07
N ALA A 64 -17.22 7.15 16.44
CA ALA A 64 -18.54 6.88 15.88
C ALA A 64 -19.45 8.13 15.92
N GLY A 65 -20.24 8.33 14.87
CA GLY A 65 -21.08 9.51 14.71
C GLY A 65 -20.36 10.74 14.14
N THR A 66 -19.05 10.69 13.92
CA THR A 66 -18.33 11.76 13.20
C THR A 66 -18.84 11.86 11.77
N ASP A 67 -19.21 13.06 11.34
CA ASP A 67 -19.65 13.31 9.96
C ASP A 67 -18.56 13.03 8.93
N VAL A 68 -18.95 12.36 7.83
CA VAL A 68 -18.09 12.04 6.69
C VAL A 68 -18.49 12.87 5.49
N TYR A 69 -17.52 13.47 4.81
CA TYR A 69 -17.69 14.31 3.64
C TYR A 69 -16.93 13.73 2.44
N THR A 70 -17.49 13.85 1.24
CA THR A 70 -16.76 13.45 0.02
C THR A 70 -15.77 14.56 -0.37
N PRO A 71 -14.49 14.24 -0.71
CA PRO A 71 -13.53 15.22 -1.21
C PRO A 71 -13.76 15.58 -2.69
N VAL A 72 -14.63 14.83 -3.40
CA VAL A 72 -14.81 14.97 -4.84
C VAL A 72 -16.27 15.18 -5.23
N ASN A 73 -16.47 15.87 -6.35
CA ASN A 73 -17.74 15.88 -7.07
C ASN A 73 -17.93 14.53 -7.76
N GLY A 74 -19.15 14.04 -7.88
CA GLY A 74 -19.37 12.82 -8.66
C GLY A 74 -20.74 12.19 -8.51
N ARG A 75 -20.97 11.13 -9.30
CA ARG A 75 -22.18 10.31 -9.17
C ARG A 75 -22.04 9.43 -7.94
N VAL A 76 -23.07 9.40 -7.10
CA VAL A 76 -23.07 8.66 -5.84
C VAL A 76 -23.88 7.37 -5.93
N SER A 77 -23.46 6.35 -5.21
CA SER A 77 -24.23 5.14 -4.95
C SER A 77 -24.15 4.76 -3.47
N VAL A 78 -25.20 4.14 -2.95
CA VAL A 78 -25.28 3.66 -1.58
C VAL A 78 -25.58 2.17 -1.61
N ASN A 79 -24.74 1.37 -0.96
CA ASN A 79 -24.82 -0.08 -0.99
C ASN A 79 -24.66 -0.67 0.41
N ASP A 80 -25.44 -1.70 0.69
CA ASP A 80 -25.07 -2.69 1.69
C ASP A 80 -23.97 -3.57 1.08
N TYR A 81 -23.02 -4.04 1.88
CA TYR A 81 -21.87 -4.79 1.35
C TYR A 81 -21.41 -5.88 2.29
N LYS A 82 -20.99 -7.02 1.72
CA LYS A 82 -20.33 -8.09 2.46
C LYS A 82 -19.00 -8.44 1.81
N ILE A 83 -18.05 -8.88 2.63
CA ILE A 83 -16.79 -9.45 2.16
C ILE A 83 -17.06 -10.86 1.65
N GLU A 84 -16.61 -11.16 0.44
CA GLU A 84 -16.52 -12.51 -0.10
C GLU A 84 -15.03 -12.89 -0.18
N ALA A 85 -14.61 -13.77 0.74
CA ALA A 85 -13.25 -14.27 0.86
C ALA A 85 -13.22 -15.80 0.73
N SER A 86 -12.25 -16.33 -0.01
CA SER A 86 -12.02 -17.77 -0.14
C SER A 86 -10.53 -18.05 -0.39
N ALA A 87 -10.05 -19.23 0.03
CA ALA A 87 -8.72 -19.74 -0.32
C ALA A 87 -8.73 -20.54 -1.63
N SER A 88 -9.89 -21.03 -2.07
CA SER A 88 -10.03 -21.86 -3.27
C SER A 88 -11.39 -21.66 -3.95
N PRO A 89 -11.46 -21.01 -5.14
CA PRO A 89 -10.39 -20.20 -5.69
C PRO A 89 -10.01 -19.11 -4.68
N HIS A 90 -8.74 -18.70 -4.68
CA HIS A 90 -8.33 -17.54 -3.90
C HIS A 90 -9.24 -16.37 -4.34
N ARG A 91 -9.96 -15.74 -3.39
CA ARG A 91 -10.76 -14.53 -3.62
C ARG A 91 -10.78 -13.62 -2.40
N PHE A 92 -10.77 -12.30 -2.61
CA PHE A 92 -11.11 -11.29 -1.59
C PHE A 92 -11.71 -10.07 -2.27
N SER A 93 -13.03 -9.91 -2.14
CA SER A 93 -13.80 -8.87 -2.83
C SER A 93 -15.00 -8.41 -2.01
N TYR A 94 -15.64 -7.32 -2.41
CA TYR A 94 -16.89 -6.84 -1.82
C TYR A 94 -18.05 -7.14 -2.74
N ARG A 95 -19.03 -7.91 -2.25
CA ARG A 95 -20.32 -8.02 -2.90
C ARG A 95 -21.23 -6.93 -2.39
N ARG A 96 -21.72 -6.11 -3.32
CA ARG A 96 -22.58 -4.94 -3.06
C ARG A 96 -24.02 -5.25 -3.40
N THR A 97 -24.94 -4.68 -2.64
CA THR A 97 -26.38 -4.71 -2.91
C THR A 97 -26.91 -3.29 -2.75
N PRO A 98 -27.58 -2.70 -3.76
CA PRO A 98 -28.12 -1.35 -3.65
C PRO A 98 -28.97 -1.20 -2.40
N PHE A 99 -28.70 -0.16 -1.62
CA PHE A 99 -29.40 0.13 -0.38
C PHE A 99 -30.24 1.39 -0.55
N ARG A 100 -31.51 1.30 -0.16
CA ARG A 100 -32.48 2.39 -0.26
C ARG A 100 -32.91 2.86 1.11
N ARG A 101 -33.40 4.09 1.17
CA ARG A 101 -33.93 4.67 2.40
C ARG A 101 -35.05 3.79 2.97
N GLY A 102 -35.00 3.53 4.27
CA GLY A 102 -35.98 2.70 4.98
C GLY A 102 -35.69 1.19 4.95
N MET A 103 -34.67 0.73 4.21
CA MET A 103 -34.18 -0.63 4.34
C MET A 103 -33.44 -0.83 5.66
N THR A 104 -33.34 -2.07 6.12
CA THR A 104 -32.47 -2.46 7.23
C THR A 104 -31.20 -3.09 6.66
N SER A 105 -30.02 -2.61 7.08
CA SER A 105 -28.74 -3.20 6.64
C SER A 105 -28.55 -4.58 7.27
N ASN A 106 -28.10 -5.53 6.46
CA ASN A 106 -27.79 -6.89 6.92
C ASN A 106 -26.35 -7.03 7.41
N THR A 107 -25.50 -6.01 7.17
CA THR A 107 -24.06 -6.05 7.47
C THR A 107 -23.62 -5.00 8.49
N ARG A 108 -24.58 -4.28 9.07
CA ARG A 108 -24.43 -3.19 10.07
C ARG A 108 -23.86 -1.89 9.51
N TYR A 109 -23.29 -1.93 8.31
CA TYR A 109 -22.59 -0.81 7.70
C TYR A 109 -23.03 -0.62 6.25
N LEU A 110 -22.84 0.59 5.74
CA LEU A 110 -23.00 0.88 4.32
C LEU A 110 -21.67 1.27 3.67
N GLU A 111 -21.62 1.07 2.37
CA GLU A 111 -20.68 1.71 1.46
C GLU A 111 -21.39 2.87 0.77
N VAL A 112 -20.83 4.07 0.85
CA VAL A 112 -21.18 5.18 -0.04
C VAL A 112 -20.02 5.35 -1.02
N ALA A 113 -20.29 5.25 -2.31
CA ALA A 113 -19.26 5.38 -3.34
C ALA A 113 -19.54 6.58 -4.25
N VAL A 114 -18.52 7.38 -4.55
CA VAL A 114 -18.58 8.55 -5.43
C VAL A 114 -17.64 8.33 -6.61
N VAL A 115 -18.18 8.32 -7.83
CA VAL A 115 -17.39 8.25 -9.07
C VAL A 115 -17.19 9.66 -9.60
N ASP A 116 -15.95 10.12 -9.57
CA ASP A 116 -15.58 11.46 -10.02
C ASP A 116 -15.54 11.60 -11.56
N GLU A 117 -15.35 12.82 -12.05
CA GLU A 117 -15.30 13.12 -13.48
C GLU A 117 -14.14 12.43 -14.22
N THR A 118 -13.08 12.06 -13.50
CA THR A 118 -11.94 11.32 -14.05
C THR A 118 -12.18 9.81 -14.10
N GLY A 119 -13.33 9.35 -13.58
CA GLY A 119 -13.71 7.95 -13.51
C GLY A 119 -13.10 7.20 -12.32
N LYS A 120 -12.47 7.88 -11.35
CA LYS A 120 -12.04 7.22 -10.11
C LYS A 120 -13.25 6.97 -9.23
N SER A 121 -13.34 5.77 -8.69
CA SER A 121 -14.32 5.39 -7.67
C SER A 121 -13.73 5.60 -6.29
N TRP A 122 -14.33 6.48 -5.49
CA TRP A 122 -14.01 6.72 -4.08
C TRP A 122 -15.06 6.00 -3.22
N MET A 123 -14.66 4.93 -2.54
CA MET A 123 -15.56 4.08 -1.77
C MET A 123 -15.32 4.28 -0.27
N PHE A 124 -16.33 4.80 0.41
CA PHE A 124 -16.35 5.04 1.86
C PHE A 124 -17.14 3.93 2.52
N ARG A 125 -16.47 3.03 3.22
CA ARG A 125 -17.08 1.90 3.96
C ARG A 125 -17.10 2.17 5.45
N HIS A 126 -17.91 1.40 6.18
CA HIS A 126 -18.19 1.63 7.60
C HIS A 126 -18.98 2.92 7.87
N ILE A 127 -19.87 3.29 6.94
CA ILE A 127 -20.85 4.37 7.15
C ILE A 127 -22.04 3.83 7.97
N ALA A 128 -22.48 4.59 8.97
CA ALA A 128 -23.65 4.26 9.79
C ALA A 128 -24.94 4.33 8.93
N PRO A 129 -25.75 3.26 8.87
CA PRO A 129 -26.89 3.20 7.93
C PRO A 129 -27.94 4.32 8.09
N ASP A 130 -28.21 4.74 9.31
CA ASP A 130 -29.18 5.78 9.66
C ASP A 130 -28.65 7.22 9.49
N SER A 131 -27.36 7.38 9.22
CA SER A 131 -26.69 8.68 9.11
C SER A 131 -26.63 9.25 7.69
N VAL A 132 -26.91 8.43 6.66
CA VAL A 132 -26.81 8.83 5.26
C VAL A 132 -27.92 9.85 4.95
N PRO A 133 -27.59 11.08 4.50
CA PRO A 133 -28.59 12.10 4.26
C PRO A 133 -29.57 11.75 3.12
N SER A 134 -30.79 12.27 3.20
CA SER A 134 -31.85 12.00 2.21
C SER A 134 -31.46 12.41 0.79
N GLU A 135 -30.72 13.51 0.66
CA GLU A 135 -30.22 14.05 -0.60
C GLU A 135 -29.23 13.11 -1.29
N ILE A 136 -28.48 12.30 -0.52
CA ILE A 136 -27.55 11.30 -1.07
C ILE A 136 -28.34 10.13 -1.67
N PHE A 137 -29.40 9.67 -1.00
CA PHE A 137 -30.30 8.67 -1.56
C PHE A 137 -30.99 9.19 -2.82
N SER A 138 -31.54 10.42 -2.78
CA SER A 138 -32.17 11.02 -3.95
C SER A 138 -31.20 11.20 -5.12
N ALA A 139 -29.94 11.55 -4.86
CA ALA A 139 -28.91 11.64 -5.89
C ALA A 139 -28.56 10.27 -6.48
N ALA A 140 -28.42 9.24 -5.63
CA ALA A 140 -28.16 7.87 -6.07
C ALA A 140 -29.29 7.29 -6.93
N GLU A 141 -30.55 7.55 -6.57
CA GLU A 141 -31.73 7.08 -7.31
C GLU A 141 -31.92 7.80 -8.65
N SER A 142 -31.62 9.10 -8.70
CA SER A 142 -31.76 9.91 -9.92
C SER A 142 -30.53 9.92 -10.82
N GLY A 143 -29.40 9.35 -10.36
CA GLY A 143 -28.11 9.41 -11.05
C GLY A 143 -27.48 10.81 -11.07
N ARG A 144 -27.97 11.74 -10.24
CA ARG A 144 -27.43 13.10 -10.14
C ARG A 144 -26.05 13.10 -9.47
N GLN A 145 -25.21 14.05 -9.85
CA GLN A 145 -23.95 14.31 -9.15
C GLN A 145 -24.17 15.03 -7.81
N ILE A 146 -23.31 14.73 -6.85
CA ILE A 146 -23.17 15.50 -5.61
C ILE A 146 -21.89 16.34 -5.67
N ALA A 147 -21.85 17.43 -4.91
CA ALA A 147 -20.69 18.31 -4.85
C ALA A 147 -19.63 17.79 -3.87
N ALA A 148 -18.36 18.12 -4.13
CA ALA A 148 -17.27 17.98 -3.18
C ALA A 148 -17.61 18.76 -1.89
N GLY A 149 -17.29 18.18 -0.74
CA GLY A 149 -17.68 18.69 0.57
C GLY A 149 -19.12 18.35 0.99
N SER A 150 -19.89 17.60 0.19
CA SER A 150 -21.20 17.10 0.62
C SER A 150 -21.04 16.07 1.75
N LYS A 151 -21.89 16.14 2.77
CA LYS A 151 -21.98 15.09 3.80
C LYS A 151 -22.54 13.81 3.18
N ILE A 152 -21.86 12.70 3.38
CA ILE A 152 -22.25 11.38 2.84
C ILE A 152 -22.70 10.39 3.92
N GLY A 153 -22.51 10.73 5.19
CA GLY A 153 -22.95 9.92 6.33
C GLY A 153 -22.15 10.28 7.58
N ALA A 154 -22.07 9.32 8.51
CA ALA A 154 -21.26 9.38 9.70
C ALA A 154 -20.53 8.03 9.93
N VAL A 155 -19.42 8.07 10.66
CA VAL A 155 -18.64 6.89 11.06
C VAL A 155 -19.53 5.93 11.85
N ALA A 156 -19.61 4.68 11.42
CA ALA A 156 -20.32 3.64 12.17
C ALA A 156 -19.55 3.23 13.42
N ARG A 157 -20.29 2.79 14.45
CA ARG A 157 -19.69 2.19 15.62
C ARG A 157 -19.12 0.82 15.28
N TRP A 158 -17.83 0.66 15.55
CA TRP A 158 -17.12 -0.58 15.45
C TRP A 158 -17.25 -1.37 16.76
N HIS A 159 -17.77 -2.59 16.67
CA HIS A 159 -18.12 -3.38 17.85
C HIS A 159 -17.03 -4.35 18.32
N GLN A 160 -15.93 -4.48 17.55
CA GLN A 160 -14.84 -5.40 17.88
C GLN A 160 -13.61 -4.61 18.34
N PRO A 161 -13.05 -4.86 19.53
CA PRO A 161 -11.78 -4.23 19.88
C PRO A 161 -10.67 -4.69 18.92
N VAL A 162 -9.74 -3.79 18.58
CA VAL A 162 -8.60 -4.10 17.70
C VAL A 162 -7.31 -3.84 18.47
N PHE A 163 -6.44 -4.84 18.61
CA PHE A 163 -5.17 -4.69 19.33
C PHE A 163 -4.13 -3.91 18.50
N PRO A 164 -3.15 -3.22 19.13
CA PRO A 164 -2.76 -3.29 20.55
C PRO A 164 -3.58 -2.41 21.49
N GLU A 165 -4.34 -1.44 20.98
CA GLU A 165 -5.16 -0.56 21.82
C GLU A 165 -6.54 -1.15 22.07
N LYS A 166 -6.95 -1.34 23.33
CA LYS A 166 -8.34 -1.70 23.64
C LYS A 166 -9.30 -0.49 23.49
N ARG A 167 -9.21 0.24 22.38
CA ARG A 167 -10.14 1.33 22.02
C ARG A 167 -11.11 0.89 20.93
N ASN A 168 -12.23 1.60 20.82
CA ASN A 168 -13.11 1.45 19.67
C ASN A 168 -12.32 1.88 18.42
N TYR A 169 -12.16 0.96 17.48
CA TYR A 169 -11.56 1.19 16.17
C TYR A 169 -12.63 1.71 15.20
N ASP A 170 -13.40 2.72 15.64
CA ASP A 170 -14.36 3.39 14.78
C ASP A 170 -13.59 4.07 13.65
N HIS A 171 -13.95 3.78 12.40
CA HIS A 171 -13.22 4.28 11.23
C HIS A 171 -14.09 4.29 9.98
N ILE A 172 -13.62 5.02 8.97
CA ILE A 172 -14.01 4.81 7.57
C ILE A 172 -12.87 4.11 6.87
N HIS A 173 -13.20 3.03 6.18
CA HIS A 173 -12.27 2.40 5.24
C HIS A 173 -12.47 3.07 3.89
N LEU A 174 -11.49 3.86 3.46
CA LEU A 174 -11.47 4.54 2.17
C LEU A 174 -10.68 3.73 1.15
N GLU A 175 -11.34 3.35 0.06
CA GLU A 175 -10.69 2.72 -1.09
C GLU A 175 -10.88 3.59 -2.33
N ILE A 176 -9.82 3.74 -3.14
CA ILE A 176 -9.87 4.51 -4.37
C ILE A 176 -9.42 3.60 -5.52
N ILE A 177 -10.28 3.43 -6.51
CA ILE A 177 -10.00 2.61 -7.70
C ILE A 177 -10.04 3.52 -8.93
N GLY A 178 -8.97 3.48 -9.73
CA GLY A 178 -8.87 4.17 -11.01
C GLY A 178 -9.85 3.62 -12.05
N PRO A 179 -10.11 4.37 -13.13
CA PRO A 179 -11.01 3.94 -14.20
C PRO A 179 -10.56 2.65 -14.91
N ASP A 180 -9.27 2.31 -14.81
CA ASP A 180 -8.63 1.09 -15.31
C ASP A 180 -8.71 -0.09 -14.32
N GLY A 181 -9.34 0.07 -13.15
CA GLY A 181 -9.41 -0.93 -12.11
C GLY A 181 -8.18 -0.99 -11.19
N THR A 182 -7.23 -0.06 -11.34
CA THR A 182 -6.05 0.03 -10.48
C THR A 182 -6.42 0.58 -9.11
N TYR A 183 -6.02 -0.11 -8.04
CA TYR A 183 -6.14 0.44 -6.69
C TYR A 183 -5.10 1.54 -6.47
N LEU A 184 -5.54 2.72 -6.04
CA LEU A 184 -4.70 3.88 -5.76
C LEU A 184 -4.54 4.06 -4.26
N ASN A 185 -3.34 4.43 -3.80
CA ASN A 185 -3.10 4.68 -2.38
C ASN A 185 -3.81 5.97 -1.93
N PRO A 186 -4.82 5.89 -1.04
CA PRO A 186 -5.57 7.07 -0.62
C PRO A 186 -4.72 8.09 0.14
N ALA A 187 -3.62 7.68 0.79
CA ALA A 187 -2.76 8.57 1.55
C ALA A 187 -2.12 9.68 0.69
N ALA A 188 -2.00 9.46 -0.63
CA ALA A 188 -1.52 10.49 -1.56
C ALA A 188 -2.59 11.54 -1.93
N LEU A 189 -3.86 11.27 -1.60
CA LEU A 189 -5.02 12.05 -2.02
C LEU A 189 -5.81 12.64 -0.84
N VAL A 190 -5.51 12.21 0.37
CA VAL A 190 -6.13 12.72 1.60
C VAL A 190 -5.03 13.24 2.53
N ALA A 191 -5.29 14.38 3.18
CA ALA A 191 -4.34 14.94 4.13
C ALA A 191 -4.28 14.07 5.39
N THR A 192 -3.18 13.33 5.58
CA THR A 192 -2.92 12.57 6.80
C THR A 192 -1.99 13.35 7.74
N VAL A 193 -1.90 12.91 9.00
CA VAL A 193 -0.96 13.50 9.96
C VAL A 193 0.47 13.30 9.45
N LYS A 194 1.26 14.37 9.47
CA LYS A 194 2.67 14.30 9.09
C LYS A 194 3.41 13.28 9.95
N ASP A 195 4.10 12.39 9.27
CA ASP A 195 4.93 11.36 9.87
C ASP A 195 6.41 11.76 9.92
N TYR A 196 7.06 11.42 11.01
CA TYR A 196 8.46 11.76 11.30
C TYR A 196 9.28 10.53 11.68
N TYR A 197 8.67 9.36 11.85
CA TYR A 197 9.35 8.17 12.32
C TYR A 197 9.76 7.32 11.11
N PRO A 198 11.07 7.10 10.88
CA PRO A 198 11.48 6.17 9.85
C PRO A 198 11.07 4.73 10.19
N PRO A 199 10.82 3.88 9.18
CA PRO A 199 10.54 2.47 9.42
C PRO A 199 11.69 1.74 10.13
N VAL A 200 11.38 0.56 10.64
CA VAL A 200 12.33 -0.33 11.33
C VAL A 200 12.51 -1.62 10.54
N ILE A 201 13.76 -1.93 10.20
CA ILE A 201 14.18 -3.26 9.73
C ILE A 201 14.70 -4.02 10.95
N HIS A 202 13.88 -4.92 11.49
CA HIS A 202 14.22 -5.71 12.69
C HIS A 202 15.30 -6.72 12.37
N ASN A 203 15.03 -7.62 11.42
CA ASN A 203 15.90 -8.72 11.06
C ASN A 203 15.85 -8.99 9.56
N VAL A 204 16.88 -9.65 9.06
CA VAL A 204 17.06 -10.12 7.70
C VAL A 204 17.28 -11.62 7.76
N TYR A 205 16.59 -12.35 6.88
CA TYR A 205 16.58 -13.78 6.83
C TYR A 205 16.92 -14.26 5.41
N ALA A 206 17.61 -15.39 5.33
CA ALA A 206 17.71 -16.19 4.13
C ALA A 206 16.86 -17.44 4.33
N ALA A 207 15.83 -17.62 3.49
CA ALA A 207 15.00 -18.82 3.48
C ALA A 207 15.34 -19.68 2.27
N ARG A 208 15.27 -21.01 2.40
CA ARG A 208 15.32 -21.89 1.23
C ARG A 208 14.06 -21.63 0.40
N HIS A 209 14.23 -21.41 -0.91
CA HIS A 209 13.09 -21.22 -1.81
C HIS A 209 12.14 -22.43 -1.76
N ASP A 210 10.84 -22.20 -1.89
CA ASP A 210 9.76 -23.19 -1.72
C ASP A 210 9.67 -23.82 -0.30
N SER A 211 10.32 -23.23 0.71
CA SER A 211 10.32 -23.73 2.09
C SER A 211 10.16 -22.58 3.10
N ASP A 212 9.70 -22.91 4.30
CA ASP A 212 9.72 -22.00 5.45
C ASP A 212 11.05 -22.04 6.20
N GLU A 213 11.95 -22.99 5.90
CA GLU A 213 13.24 -23.09 6.56
C GLU A 213 14.11 -21.88 6.27
N ALA A 214 14.52 -21.18 7.32
CA ALA A 214 15.32 -19.98 7.21
C ALA A 214 16.40 -19.89 8.28
N ALA A 215 17.36 -19.01 8.03
CA ALA A 215 18.37 -18.59 8.98
C ALA A 215 18.44 -17.06 9.02
N MET A 216 18.74 -16.51 10.19
CA MET A 216 18.89 -15.06 10.37
C MET A 216 20.30 -14.64 9.93
N LEU A 217 20.38 -13.66 9.03
CA LEU A 217 21.65 -13.14 8.51
C LEU A 217 22.29 -12.12 9.46
N ASP A 218 21.51 -11.43 10.29
CA ASP A 218 22.04 -10.44 11.23
C ASP A 218 23.05 -11.03 12.21
N GLY A 219 24.22 -10.41 12.26
CA GLY A 219 25.30 -10.82 13.17
C GLY A 219 25.89 -12.20 12.88
N ASN A 220 25.48 -12.85 11.78
CA ASN A 220 25.92 -14.20 11.43
C ASN A 220 26.59 -14.19 10.06
N ASN A 221 27.83 -14.67 9.98
CA ASN A 221 28.53 -14.87 8.71
C ASN A 221 28.11 -16.21 8.07
N LEU A 222 26.84 -16.31 7.69
CA LEU A 222 26.26 -17.53 7.15
C LEU A 222 26.79 -17.84 5.75
N THR A 223 26.90 -19.13 5.43
CA THR A 223 27.13 -19.59 4.05
C THR A 223 25.80 -19.97 3.43
N LEU A 224 25.48 -19.36 2.30
CA LEU A 224 24.28 -19.63 1.50
C LEU A 224 24.66 -20.43 0.25
N ASN A 225 23.75 -21.32 -0.16
CA ASN A 225 23.88 -22.09 -1.39
C ASN A 225 22.51 -22.50 -1.98
N GLY A 226 22.41 -22.54 -3.30
CA GLY A 226 21.21 -22.91 -4.05
C GLY A 226 20.22 -21.76 -4.21
N ARG A 227 18.92 -22.11 -4.19
CA ARG A 227 17.81 -21.17 -4.41
C ARG A 227 17.35 -20.58 -3.08
N ILE A 228 17.46 -19.25 -2.94
CA ILE A 228 17.26 -18.54 -1.68
C ILE A 228 16.22 -17.43 -1.84
N ASP A 229 15.32 -17.31 -0.87
CA ASP A 229 14.48 -16.13 -0.68
C ASP A 229 15.12 -15.21 0.38
N LEU A 230 15.38 -13.96 0.01
CA LEU A 230 15.84 -12.94 0.96
C LEU A 230 14.62 -12.26 1.56
N VAL A 231 14.46 -12.33 2.89
CA VAL A 231 13.26 -11.86 3.58
C VAL A 231 13.63 -10.88 4.68
N ILE A 232 12.91 -9.78 4.81
CA ILE A 232 13.07 -8.86 5.93
C ILE A 232 11.87 -8.92 6.87
N GLY A 233 12.15 -8.91 8.17
CA GLY A 233 11.17 -8.56 9.19
C GLY A 233 11.18 -7.06 9.41
N ALA A 234 10.11 -6.38 9.02
CA ALA A 234 10.04 -4.93 9.06
C ALA A 234 8.65 -4.45 9.49
N ASN A 235 8.61 -3.25 10.05
CA ASN A 235 7.38 -2.50 10.21
C ASN A 235 7.67 -1.00 10.21
N ASP A 236 6.61 -0.25 10.10
CA ASP A 236 6.58 1.20 10.18
C ASP A 236 5.67 1.62 11.33
N ARG A 237 5.82 2.87 11.77
CA ARG A 237 4.92 3.47 12.75
C ARG A 237 4.72 4.93 12.40
N MET A 238 3.47 5.30 12.16
CA MET A 238 3.15 6.70 11.95
C MET A 238 3.10 7.50 13.25
N ASN A 239 3.37 8.79 13.14
CA ASN A 239 3.11 9.74 14.21
C ASN A 239 1.68 9.60 14.77
N ARG A 240 1.55 9.55 16.10
CA ARG A 240 0.30 9.29 16.85
C ARG A 240 -0.39 7.94 16.60
N SER A 241 0.07 7.15 15.62
CA SER A 241 -0.45 5.79 15.44
C SER A 241 0.10 4.87 16.54
N ALA A 242 -0.82 4.13 17.15
CA ALA A 242 -0.49 2.99 17.99
C ALA A 242 -0.40 1.69 17.19
N TYR A 243 -0.83 1.70 15.93
CA TYR A 243 -0.73 0.58 15.03
C TYR A 243 0.62 0.61 14.33
N GLN A 244 1.20 -0.58 14.15
CA GLN A 244 2.35 -0.77 13.29
C GLN A 244 1.84 -1.02 11.86
N HIS A 245 2.53 -0.48 10.87
CA HIS A 245 2.15 -0.60 9.47
C HIS A 245 3.21 -1.36 8.70
N SER A 246 2.85 -1.88 7.54
CA SER A 246 3.82 -2.43 6.61
C SER A 246 4.67 -1.31 6.01
N ILE A 247 5.60 -1.67 5.12
CA ILE A 247 6.52 -0.73 4.49
C ILE A 247 5.94 -0.23 3.17
N TYR A 248 5.94 1.10 2.96
CA TYR A 248 5.46 1.70 1.73
C TYR A 248 6.38 1.41 0.53
N MET A 249 7.70 1.46 0.71
CA MET A 249 8.68 1.13 -0.33
C MET A 249 9.81 0.26 0.24
N ALA A 250 10.14 -0.83 -0.45
CA ALA A 250 11.30 -1.67 -0.14
C ALA A 250 12.15 -1.90 -1.39
N ALA A 251 13.46 -1.78 -1.22
CA ALA A 251 14.45 -2.02 -2.26
C ALA A 251 15.68 -2.74 -1.68
N TRP A 252 16.42 -3.42 -2.55
CA TRP A 252 17.68 -4.07 -2.16
C TRP A 252 18.70 -4.07 -3.28
N SER A 253 19.99 -4.18 -2.94
CA SER A 253 21.07 -4.44 -3.88
C SER A 253 22.03 -5.47 -3.30
N LEU A 254 22.86 -6.07 -4.15
CA LEU A 254 23.87 -7.04 -3.74
C LEU A 254 25.23 -6.63 -4.26
N ASP A 255 26.19 -6.53 -3.36
CA ASP A 255 27.58 -6.28 -3.71
C ASP A 255 28.44 -7.51 -3.43
N HIS A 256 29.41 -7.77 -4.30
CA HIS A 256 30.50 -8.71 -4.06
C HIS A 256 31.66 -7.99 -3.37
N LEU A 257 32.14 -8.56 -2.26
CA LEU A 257 33.26 -8.04 -1.48
C LEU A 257 34.53 -8.79 -1.90
N ASN A 258 35.31 -8.16 -2.78
CA ASN A 258 36.51 -8.76 -3.34
C ASN A 258 37.59 -8.97 -2.25
N THR A 259 38.52 -9.88 -2.53
CA THR A 259 39.62 -10.22 -1.60
C THR A 259 40.61 -9.07 -1.40
N ASP A 260 40.72 -8.18 -2.38
CA ASP A 260 41.54 -6.94 -2.33
C ASP A 260 40.86 -5.80 -1.55
N GLY A 261 39.67 -6.03 -1.00
CA GLY A 261 38.88 -5.04 -0.25
C GLY A 261 38.02 -4.13 -1.12
N SER A 262 38.09 -4.24 -2.46
CA SER A 262 37.20 -3.53 -3.36
C SER A 262 35.78 -4.12 -3.34
N ILE A 263 34.80 -3.33 -3.75
CA ILE A 263 33.40 -3.71 -3.80
C ILE A 263 32.93 -3.64 -5.25
N THR A 264 32.39 -4.73 -5.76
CA THR A 264 31.76 -4.78 -7.09
C THR A 264 30.24 -4.90 -6.91
N ASN A 265 29.47 -4.02 -7.54
CA ASN A 265 28.02 -4.19 -7.54
C ASN A 265 27.64 -5.41 -8.39
N GLN A 266 27.11 -6.45 -7.74
CA GLN A 266 26.75 -7.70 -8.39
C GLN A 266 25.32 -7.67 -8.90
N ILE A 267 24.41 -7.12 -8.09
CA ILE A 267 23.02 -6.87 -8.45
C ILE A 267 22.74 -5.40 -8.14
N PRO A 268 22.37 -4.58 -9.15
CA PRO A 268 22.00 -3.19 -8.92
C PRO A 268 20.73 -3.09 -8.09
N GLU A 269 20.43 -1.91 -7.54
CA GLU A 269 19.23 -1.70 -6.73
C GLU A 269 17.96 -2.19 -7.46
N GLN A 270 17.21 -3.06 -6.78
CA GLN A 270 15.94 -3.62 -7.20
C GLN A 270 14.85 -3.04 -6.29
N GLN A 271 13.95 -2.22 -6.85
CA GLN A 271 12.76 -1.77 -6.13
C GLN A 271 11.72 -2.91 -6.12
N VAL A 272 11.61 -3.59 -4.98
CA VAL A 272 10.69 -4.71 -4.79
C VAL A 272 9.27 -4.20 -4.88
N VAL A 273 8.93 -3.23 -4.03
CA VAL A 273 7.60 -2.62 -3.96
C VAL A 273 7.68 -1.12 -3.77
N ARG A 274 6.69 -0.40 -4.30
CA ARG A 274 6.35 0.98 -3.98
C ARG A 274 4.84 1.14 -4.11
N PHE A 275 4.16 1.31 -2.99
CA PHE A 275 2.70 1.24 -2.94
C PHE A 275 2.02 2.59 -3.20
N ASP A 276 2.35 3.24 -4.32
CA ASP A 276 1.50 4.31 -4.89
C ASP A 276 0.17 3.74 -5.41
N ARG A 277 0.25 2.48 -5.86
CA ARG A 277 -0.84 1.65 -6.35
C ARG A 277 -0.58 0.20 -5.94
N LEU A 278 -1.61 -0.65 -5.94
CA LEU A 278 -1.37 -2.10 -5.82
C LEU A 278 -0.80 -2.62 -7.15
N PRO A 279 0.07 -3.65 -7.13
CA PRO A 279 0.71 -4.19 -8.33
C PRO A 279 -0.23 -5.08 -9.19
N PHE A 280 -1.54 -4.97 -9.00
CA PHE A 280 -2.55 -5.77 -9.71
C PHE A 280 -3.89 -5.02 -9.76
N THR A 281 -4.76 -5.47 -10.65
CA THR A 281 -6.17 -5.10 -10.74
C THR A 281 -7.05 -6.27 -10.28
N GLY A 282 -8.23 -6.00 -9.73
CA GLY A 282 -9.17 -7.07 -9.33
C GLY A 282 -8.96 -7.57 -7.90
N GLU A 283 -8.75 -8.87 -7.71
CA GLU A 283 -8.77 -9.51 -6.38
C GLU A 283 -7.49 -9.27 -5.57
N ARG A 284 -7.65 -8.91 -4.28
CA ARG A 284 -6.57 -8.36 -3.43
C ARG A 284 -5.54 -9.36 -2.89
N ILE A 285 -5.68 -10.62 -3.23
CA ILE A 285 -4.86 -11.69 -2.67
C ILE A 285 -3.75 -12.16 -3.61
N GLN A 286 -3.86 -11.84 -4.91
CA GLN A 286 -3.08 -12.50 -5.98
C GLN A 286 -1.59 -12.52 -5.69
N LEU A 287 -1.06 -11.39 -5.19
CA LEU A 287 0.36 -11.22 -4.88
C LEU A 287 0.67 -11.10 -3.39
N SER A 288 -0.35 -11.17 -2.52
CA SER A 288 -0.17 -10.95 -1.08
C SER A 288 0.81 -11.96 -0.48
N LYS A 289 0.66 -13.25 -0.81
CA LYS A 289 1.55 -14.34 -0.39
C LYS A 289 2.87 -14.43 -1.16
N VAL A 290 2.99 -13.68 -2.25
CA VAL A 290 4.23 -13.63 -3.05
C VAL A 290 5.16 -12.58 -2.47
N ILE A 291 4.63 -11.39 -2.18
CA ILE A 291 5.36 -10.27 -1.59
C ILE A 291 5.57 -10.47 -0.09
N TYR A 292 4.56 -10.96 0.63
CA TYR A 292 4.65 -11.23 2.06
C TYR A 292 4.69 -12.73 2.34
N ARG A 293 5.42 -13.11 3.40
CA ARG A 293 5.40 -14.46 3.94
C ARG A 293 4.59 -14.52 5.23
N ASP A 294 3.84 -15.60 5.41
CA ASP A 294 3.12 -15.85 6.67
C ASP A 294 4.07 -16.15 7.83
N SER A 295 5.13 -16.91 7.57
CA SER A 295 6.09 -17.28 8.61
C SER A 295 7.41 -17.80 8.06
N LEU A 296 8.40 -17.91 8.95
CA LEU A 296 9.70 -18.52 8.73
C LEU A 296 10.05 -19.41 9.93
N ARG A 297 10.62 -20.59 9.68
CA ARG A 297 11.12 -21.53 10.69
C ARG A 297 12.62 -21.35 10.87
N LEU A 298 13.02 -20.93 12.07
CA LEU A 298 14.43 -20.73 12.49
C LEU A 298 14.80 -21.84 13.48
N GLY A 299 15.34 -22.95 12.97
CA GLY A 299 15.59 -24.15 13.77
C GLY A 299 14.31 -24.67 14.43
N ASN A 300 14.27 -24.65 15.78
CA ASN A 300 13.12 -25.06 16.59
C ASN A 300 12.12 -23.93 16.86
N SER A 301 12.39 -22.71 16.39
CA SER A 301 11.53 -21.55 16.58
C SER A 301 10.84 -21.13 15.27
N ARG A 302 9.79 -20.33 15.38
CA ARG A 302 9.06 -19.78 14.22
C ARG A 302 8.79 -18.31 14.41
N VAL A 303 9.13 -17.52 13.40
CA VAL A 303 8.74 -16.10 13.28
C VAL A 303 7.50 -16.05 12.40
N ARG A 304 6.48 -15.29 12.80
CA ARG A 304 5.22 -15.16 12.05
C ARG A 304 4.98 -13.70 11.71
N ALA A 305 4.55 -13.45 10.48
CA ALA A 305 3.93 -12.18 10.15
C ALA A 305 2.59 -12.08 10.89
N ASN A 306 2.20 -10.85 11.20
CA ASN A 306 0.99 -10.56 11.92
C ASN A 306 0.44 -9.22 11.42
N GLY A 307 -0.68 -9.30 10.70
CA GLY A 307 -1.33 -8.16 10.07
C GLY A 307 -2.69 -7.79 10.67
N ALA A 308 -3.31 -8.70 11.42
CA ALA A 308 -4.69 -8.59 11.87
C ALA A 308 -4.81 -8.07 13.31
N ASP A 309 -4.08 -8.67 14.26
CA ASP A 309 -4.26 -8.43 15.70
C ASP A 309 -2.93 -8.19 16.43
N GLY A 310 -2.82 -7.15 17.26
CA GLY A 310 -1.65 -6.97 18.14
C GLY A 310 -0.54 -6.15 17.49
N PRO A 311 0.72 -6.19 18.00
CA PRO A 311 1.81 -5.50 17.36
C PRO A 311 2.03 -6.13 15.98
N ARG A 312 1.74 -5.35 14.93
CA ARG A 312 1.82 -5.82 13.55
C ARG A 312 3.29 -5.95 13.13
N PHE A 313 3.59 -7.05 12.48
CA PHE A 313 4.93 -7.41 12.05
C PHE A 313 4.87 -8.05 10.68
N PHE A 314 5.71 -7.60 9.75
CA PHE A 314 5.60 -8.00 8.36
C PHE A 314 6.88 -8.67 7.89
N LEU A 315 6.73 -9.80 7.19
CA LEU A 315 7.82 -10.52 6.54
C LEU A 315 7.73 -10.26 5.04
N ILE A 316 8.63 -9.44 4.50
CA ILE A 316 8.64 -9.05 3.08
C ILE A 316 9.69 -9.86 2.34
N ASN A 317 9.28 -10.61 1.31
CA ASN A 317 10.18 -11.34 0.41
C ASN A 317 10.77 -10.39 -0.64
N LEU A 318 12.03 -10.00 -0.44
CA LEU A 318 12.76 -9.07 -1.30
C LEU A 318 13.09 -9.64 -2.68
N THR A 319 13.15 -10.97 -2.80
CA THR A 319 13.45 -11.67 -4.06
C THR A 319 12.20 -12.15 -4.79
N SER A 320 11.00 -11.71 -4.36
CA SER A 320 9.72 -12.09 -4.98
C SER A 320 9.48 -11.48 -6.37
N GLY A 321 10.28 -10.50 -6.77
CA GLY A 321 10.15 -9.75 -8.02
C GLY A 321 10.27 -8.25 -7.79
N THR A 322 9.96 -7.48 -8.84
CA THR A 322 9.97 -6.01 -8.78
C THR A 322 8.76 -5.43 -9.47
N THR A 323 8.53 -4.12 -9.29
CA THR A 323 7.52 -3.38 -10.06
C THR A 323 7.77 -3.38 -11.57
N VAL A 324 8.99 -3.71 -12.02
CA VAL A 324 9.39 -3.70 -13.44
C VAL A 324 9.38 -5.11 -14.03
N SER A 325 9.98 -6.08 -13.34
CA SER A 325 10.09 -7.47 -13.79
C SER A 325 8.86 -8.34 -13.47
N GLY A 326 7.93 -7.82 -12.67
CA GLY A 326 6.77 -8.56 -12.19
C GLY A 326 7.10 -9.46 -11.00
N TYR A 327 6.04 -9.90 -10.32
CA TYR A 327 6.13 -10.76 -9.13
C TYR A 327 5.77 -12.20 -9.50
N SER A 328 6.48 -13.17 -8.94
CA SER A 328 6.18 -14.59 -9.12
C SER A 328 6.59 -15.37 -7.88
N ALA A 329 5.81 -16.38 -7.53
CA ALA A 329 6.17 -17.35 -6.49
C ALA A 329 7.45 -18.14 -6.83
N THR A 330 7.85 -18.17 -8.11
CA THR A 330 9.08 -18.84 -8.58
C THR A 330 10.32 -17.97 -8.52
N ASN A 331 10.18 -16.66 -8.25
CA ASN A 331 11.32 -15.76 -8.20
C ASN A 331 12.14 -16.01 -6.92
N HIS A 332 13.46 -16.05 -7.08
CA HIS A 332 14.42 -16.29 -6.00
C HIS A 332 15.80 -15.75 -6.39
N LEU A 333 16.69 -15.65 -5.40
CA LEU A 333 18.13 -15.53 -5.64
C LEU A 333 18.71 -16.92 -5.90
N ASP A 334 19.19 -17.18 -7.12
CA ASP A 334 19.96 -18.38 -7.42
C ASP A 334 21.45 -18.11 -7.17
N THR A 335 21.98 -18.63 -6.06
CA THR A 335 23.38 -18.40 -5.71
C THR A 335 24.35 -19.10 -6.65
N THR A 336 23.90 -20.12 -7.41
CA THR A 336 24.77 -20.87 -8.35
C THR A 336 25.21 -20.02 -9.54
N LEU A 337 24.50 -18.93 -9.80
CA LEU A 337 24.84 -17.92 -10.80
C LEU A 337 25.83 -16.87 -10.28
N LEU A 338 26.21 -16.94 -9.01
CA LEU A 338 27.12 -16.02 -8.35
C LEU A 338 28.46 -16.70 -8.05
N ALA A 339 29.55 -15.94 -8.11
CA ALA A 339 30.87 -16.44 -7.76
C ALA A 339 30.94 -16.79 -6.26
N ASN A 340 31.74 -17.79 -5.91
CA ASN A 340 32.02 -18.09 -4.50
C ASN A 340 32.77 -16.91 -3.86
N GLY A 341 32.32 -16.46 -2.69
CA GLY A 341 32.88 -15.25 -2.09
C GLY A 341 32.03 -14.65 -0.97
N ARG A 342 32.43 -13.46 -0.54
CA ARG A 342 31.68 -12.67 0.44
C ARG A 342 30.79 -11.67 -0.28
N TYR A 343 29.58 -11.51 0.22
CA TYR A 343 28.59 -10.60 -0.33
C TYR A 343 28.02 -9.70 0.76
N ARG A 344 27.63 -8.49 0.36
CA ARG A 344 26.88 -7.55 1.17
C ARG A 344 25.53 -7.31 0.53
N LEU A 345 24.48 -7.69 1.22
CA LEU A 345 23.11 -7.32 0.90
C LEU A 345 22.82 -5.95 1.52
N ASN A 346 22.45 -4.98 0.70
CA ASN A 346 22.00 -3.67 1.15
C ASN A 346 20.49 -3.57 0.99
N ILE A 347 19.81 -3.09 2.02
CA ILE A 347 18.35 -2.98 2.07
C ILE A 347 17.99 -1.54 2.36
N LYS A 348 17.02 -1.01 1.63
CA LYS A 348 16.45 0.31 1.83
C LYS A 348 14.93 0.19 1.94
N VAL A 349 14.38 0.75 3.02
CA VAL A 349 12.93 0.89 3.20
C VAL A 349 12.56 2.35 3.43
N THR A 350 11.37 2.72 3.01
CA THR A 350 10.84 4.09 3.17
C THR A 350 9.36 4.01 3.55
N ASP A 351 8.93 4.90 4.44
CA ASP A 351 7.50 5.12 4.72
C ASP A 351 6.84 5.98 3.61
N SER A 352 5.54 6.21 3.74
CA SER A 352 4.78 7.04 2.80
C SER A 352 5.09 8.56 2.88
N ALA A 353 5.68 9.01 3.99
CA ALA A 353 6.12 10.40 4.18
C ALA A 353 7.54 10.65 3.65
N GLY A 354 8.24 9.61 3.22
CA GLY A 354 9.60 9.66 2.68
C GLY A 354 10.70 9.51 3.72
N ASN A 355 10.41 9.14 4.96
CA ASN A 355 11.44 8.87 5.97
C ASN A 355 12.14 7.53 5.65
N PRO A 356 13.47 7.53 5.45
CA PRO A 356 14.18 6.33 5.02
C PRO A 356 14.81 5.56 6.18
N ARG A 357 15.00 4.25 5.97
CA ARG A 357 15.85 3.38 6.78
C ARG A 357 16.69 2.49 5.86
N GLN A 358 17.94 2.28 6.21
CA GLN A 358 18.84 1.38 5.51
C GLN A 358 19.44 0.36 6.47
N LYS A 359 19.75 -0.83 5.96
CA LYS A 359 20.47 -1.89 6.68
C LYS A 359 21.30 -2.69 5.70
N SER A 360 22.51 -3.09 6.09
CA SER A 360 23.33 -4.01 5.32
C SER A 360 23.70 -5.22 6.14
N VAL A 361 23.68 -6.40 5.53
CA VAL A 361 24.10 -7.67 6.14
C VAL A 361 25.06 -8.38 5.20
N GLU A 362 26.07 -9.04 5.77
CA GLU A 362 27.08 -9.78 5.00
C GLU A 362 26.88 -11.29 5.16
N PHE A 363 27.16 -12.03 4.09
CA PHE A 363 27.14 -13.48 4.07
C PHE A 363 28.13 -14.03 3.04
N GLN A 364 28.33 -15.34 3.04
CA GLN A 364 29.15 -16.04 2.07
C GLN A 364 28.30 -16.84 1.09
N ILE A 365 28.74 -16.92 -0.15
CA ILE A 365 28.23 -17.88 -1.13
C ILE A 365 29.29 -18.94 -1.37
N ARG A 366 28.88 -20.22 -1.30
CA ARG A 366 29.70 -21.38 -1.67
C ARG A 366 28.82 -22.41 -2.37
N ASN A 367 28.98 -22.53 -3.68
CA ASN A 367 28.25 -23.48 -4.53
C ASN A 367 29.01 -24.79 -4.72
#